data_AF-A0A7W1TAJ6-F1
#
_entry.id   AF-A0A7W1TAJ6-F1
#
_cell.length_a   1.000
_cell.length_b   1.000
_cell.length_c   1.000
_cell.angle_alpha   90.00
_cell.angle_beta   90.00
_cell.angle_gamma   90.00
#
_symmetry.space_group_name_H-M   'P 1'
#
loop_
_entity.id
_entity.type
_entity.pdbx_description
1 polymer ?
#
loop_
_entity_poly.entity_id
_entity_poly.type
_entity_poly.pdbx_seq_one_letter_code
_entity_poly.pdbx_strand_id
1 'polypeptide(L)'
;MIRFASLAAFALFATACSDAPRQAGGEYGKLGSYSESGAFSPFYAEEVKDGRVYVFGTVASHDKFVKTNEVDITKFKTYIGLGPHRETTIVQVDKDVPQMTPRLVSHFQERWPKVAAPAAAAVPTADAATTAEKK
;
A
#
# COMPACT_ATOMS: atom_id res chain seq x y z
N MET A 1 59.85 11.59 25.27
CA MET A 1 59.13 11.13 26.49
C MET A 1 57.81 11.87 26.55
N ILE A 2 56.68 11.16 26.61
CA ILE A 2 55.45 11.46 27.37
C ILE A 2 54.42 10.43 26.92
N ARG A 3 54.01 9.58 27.87
CA ARG A 3 52.98 8.55 27.74
C ARG A 3 51.64 9.21 28.00
N PHE A 4 50.65 8.97 27.15
CA PHE A 4 49.25 9.20 27.49
C PHE A 4 48.52 7.86 27.48
N ALA A 5 48.38 7.31 28.68
CA ALA A 5 47.29 6.42 29.02
C ALA A 5 46.03 7.28 29.17
N SER A 6 44.93 6.91 28.52
CA SER A 6 43.62 7.19 29.11
C SER A 6 42.58 6.20 28.62
N LEU A 7 41.92 5.65 29.62
CA LEU A 7 40.88 4.66 29.65
C LEU A 7 39.56 5.35 29.33
N ALA A 8 38.75 4.82 28.41
CA ALA A 8 37.32 5.15 28.36
C ALA A 8 36.54 3.95 27.82
N ALA A 9 35.84 3.31 28.75
CA ALA A 9 34.75 2.38 28.52
C ALA A 9 33.53 3.09 27.89
N PHE A 10 32.46 2.31 27.65
CA PHE A 10 31.14 2.66 27.08
C PHE A 10 31.07 2.60 25.54
N ALA A 11 30.12 1.91 24.90
CA ALA A 11 28.86 1.35 25.37
C ALA A 11 28.48 0.10 24.55
N LEU A 12 27.95 -0.92 25.23
CA LEU A 12 27.19 -2.00 24.60
C LEU A 12 25.94 -1.37 23.99
N PHE A 13 25.88 -1.28 22.66
CA PHE A 13 24.66 -0.86 21.98
C PHE A 13 23.63 -1.98 22.09
N ALA A 14 22.55 -1.69 22.81
CA ALA A 14 21.38 -2.54 22.91
C ALA A 14 20.83 -2.81 21.50
N THR A 15 20.67 -4.09 21.16
CA THR A 15 19.86 -4.53 20.03
C THR A 15 18.42 -4.10 20.30
N ALA A 16 18.08 -2.92 19.80
CA ALA A 16 16.70 -2.49 19.66
C ALA A 16 16.02 -3.46 18.68
N CYS A 17 15.17 -4.35 19.20
CA CYS A 17 14.10 -4.94 18.40
C CYS A 17 13.27 -3.77 17.86
N SER A 18 13.62 -3.33 16.67
CA SER A 18 12.91 -2.29 15.95
C SER A 18 11.60 -2.93 15.49
N ASP A 19 10.54 -2.71 16.27
CA ASP A 19 9.17 -2.77 15.78
C ASP A 19 8.99 -1.58 14.83
N ALA A 20 9.57 -1.71 13.63
CA ALA A 20 9.45 -0.71 12.60
C ALA A 20 7.98 -0.71 12.16
N PRO A 21 7.25 0.41 12.26
CA PRO A 21 5.95 0.50 11.60
C PRO A 21 6.18 0.17 10.14
N ARG A 22 5.50 -0.87 9.66
CA ARG A 22 5.54 -1.29 8.26
C ARG A 22 5.25 -0.05 7.43
N GLN A 23 6.27 0.48 6.75
CA GLN A 23 6.15 1.66 5.92
C GLN A 23 5.13 1.35 4.81
N ALA A 24 3.90 1.81 5.00
CA ALA A 24 2.94 2.02 3.92
C ALA A 24 3.47 3.20 3.08
N GLY A 25 4.51 2.96 2.27
CA GLY A 25 5.17 4.06 1.58
C GLY A 25 6.14 3.71 0.46
N GLY A 26 6.18 2.47 -0.02
CA GLY A 26 6.97 2.11 -1.21
C GLY A 26 6.04 1.80 -2.38
N GLU A 27 6.08 2.62 -3.43
CA GLU A 27 5.43 2.36 -4.74
C GLU A 27 3.89 2.44 -4.85
N TYR A 28 3.17 2.90 -3.81
CA TYR A 28 1.72 3.23 -3.95
C TYR A 28 1.42 4.35 -4.96
N GLY A 29 2.42 5.17 -5.30
CA GLY A 29 2.25 6.34 -6.17
C GLY A 29 1.85 6.04 -7.62
N LYS A 30 1.83 4.76 -8.02
CA LYS A 30 1.37 4.33 -9.35
C LYS A 30 -0.03 3.73 -9.38
N LEU A 31 -0.53 3.23 -8.24
CA LEU A 31 -1.92 2.85 -8.07
C LEU A 31 -2.70 4.13 -7.76
N GLY A 32 -3.01 4.91 -8.80
CA GLY A 32 -3.84 6.10 -8.69
C GLY A 32 -5.33 5.77 -8.80
N SER A 33 -6.16 6.80 -8.72
CA SER A 33 -7.57 6.72 -9.10
C SER A 33 -7.68 6.31 -10.58
N TYR A 34 -8.47 5.28 -10.85
CA TYR A 34 -8.72 4.80 -12.20
C TYR A 34 -10.19 4.47 -12.36
N SER A 35 -10.81 4.85 -13.48
CA SER A 35 -12.17 4.44 -13.78
C SER A 35 -12.35 4.20 -15.28
N GLU A 36 -13.13 3.18 -15.58
CA GLU A 36 -13.56 2.82 -16.92
C GLU A 36 -15.08 2.76 -16.95
N SER A 37 -15.65 3.44 -17.94
CA SER A 37 -17.07 3.35 -18.25
C SER A 37 -17.23 3.28 -19.76
N GLY A 38 -18.01 2.31 -20.24
CA GLY A 38 -18.30 2.13 -21.65
C GLY A 38 -19.80 1.99 -21.86
N ALA A 39 -20.30 2.38 -23.04
CA ALA A 39 -21.72 2.27 -23.37
C ALA A 39 -22.27 0.83 -23.28
N PHE A 40 -21.38 -0.16 -23.44
CA PHE A 40 -21.70 -1.60 -23.41
C PHE A 40 -20.85 -2.38 -22.39
N SER A 41 -20.00 -1.70 -21.62
CA SER A 41 -19.07 -2.34 -20.69
C SER A 41 -19.48 -2.04 -19.25
N PRO A 42 -19.51 -3.05 -18.37
CA PRO A 42 -19.87 -2.84 -16.98
C PRO A 42 -18.83 -1.98 -16.28
N PHE A 43 -19.28 -0.98 -15.51
CA PHE A 43 -18.42 -0.01 -14.83
C PHE A 43 -17.34 -0.67 -13.97
N TYR A 44 -16.19 -0.03 -13.93
CA TYR A 44 -15.04 -0.43 -13.14
C TYR A 44 -14.32 0.81 -12.62
N ALA A 45 -13.97 0.84 -11.33
CA ALA A 45 -13.09 1.86 -10.79
C ALA A 45 -12.20 1.33 -9.67
N GLU A 46 -11.06 1.98 -9.49
CA GLU A 46 -10.06 1.72 -8.45
C GLU A 46 -9.73 3.03 -7.74
N GLU A 47 -9.62 2.99 -6.42
CA GLU A 47 -9.13 4.10 -5.61
C GLU A 47 -8.14 3.60 -4.58
N VAL A 48 -7.06 4.35 -4.35
CA VAL A 48 -6.09 4.02 -3.30
C VAL A 48 -6.25 4.95 -2.12
N LYS A 49 -6.40 4.34 -0.95
CA LYS A 49 -6.50 5.06 0.31
C LYS A 49 -5.89 4.24 1.43
N ASP A 50 -5.09 4.90 2.26
CA ASP A 50 -4.45 4.30 3.46
C ASP A 50 -3.67 3.00 3.14
N GLY A 51 -3.01 2.94 1.97
CA GLY A 51 -2.25 1.77 1.51
C GLY A 51 -3.12 0.55 1.12
N ARG A 52 -4.41 0.79 0.86
CA ARG A 52 -5.38 -0.20 0.41
C ARG A 52 -5.98 0.23 -0.92
N VAL A 53 -6.30 -0.76 -1.75
CA VAL A 53 -6.95 -0.54 -3.04
C VAL A 53 -8.42 -0.87 -2.93
N TYR A 54 -9.29 0.07 -3.25
CA TYR A 54 -10.74 -0.09 -3.26
C TYR A 54 -11.20 -0.27 -4.70
N VAL A 55 -11.90 -1.37 -4.99
CA VAL A 55 -12.36 -1.72 -6.32
C VAL A 55 -13.89 -1.67 -6.37
N PHE A 56 -14.41 -0.86 -7.30
CA PHE A 56 -15.82 -0.57 -7.46
C PHE A 56 -16.34 -1.12 -8.80
N GLY A 57 -17.55 -1.69 -8.75
CA GLY A 57 -18.30 -2.13 -9.93
C GLY A 57 -19.49 -1.24 -10.28
N THR A 58 -19.81 -0.23 -9.45
CA THR A 58 -20.89 0.72 -9.72
C THR A 58 -20.45 2.16 -9.50
N VAL A 59 -20.94 3.06 -10.38
CA VAL A 59 -20.68 4.51 -10.30
C VAL A 59 -21.15 5.07 -8.96
N ALA A 60 -22.33 4.66 -8.50
CA ALA A 60 -22.91 5.17 -7.25
C ALA A 60 -22.04 4.88 -6.01
N SER A 61 -21.40 3.70 -5.96
CA SER A 61 -20.52 3.35 -4.84
C SER A 61 -19.17 4.06 -4.93
N HIS A 62 -18.65 4.24 -6.14
CA HIS A 62 -17.43 5.04 -6.37
C HIS A 62 -17.65 6.51 -6.00
N ASP A 63 -18.72 7.14 -6.50
CA ASP A 63 -19.08 8.52 -6.18
C ASP A 63 -19.29 8.74 -4.68
N LYS A 64 -19.95 7.78 -4.01
CA LYS A 64 -20.14 7.83 -2.56
C LYS A 64 -18.78 7.81 -1.86
N PHE A 65 -17.89 6.89 -2.24
CA PHE A 65 -16.55 6.80 -1.67
C PHE A 65 -15.73 8.07 -1.90
N VAL A 66 -15.77 8.66 -3.09
CA VAL A 66 -15.05 9.92 -3.38
C VAL A 66 -15.54 11.07 -2.47
N LYS A 67 -16.83 11.10 -2.15
CA LYS A 67 -17.42 12.15 -1.29
C LYS A 67 -17.22 11.91 0.20
N THR A 68 -17.54 10.70 0.67
CA THR A 68 -17.58 10.36 2.10
C THR A 68 -16.30 9.72 2.59
N ASN A 69 -15.43 9.28 1.66
CA ASN A 69 -14.19 8.62 2.00
C ASN A 69 -14.39 7.29 2.76
N GLU A 70 -15.58 6.70 2.64
CA GLU A 70 -16.06 5.52 3.36
C GLU A 70 -16.72 4.52 2.41
N VAL A 71 -16.67 3.24 2.79
CA VAL A 71 -17.34 2.15 2.08
C VAL A 71 -18.35 1.44 2.97
N ASP A 72 -19.43 0.94 2.37
CA ASP A 72 -20.43 0.14 3.07
C ASP A 72 -19.88 -1.26 3.37
N ILE A 73 -19.51 -1.54 4.62
CA ILE A 73 -18.87 -2.81 5.03
C ILE A 73 -19.64 -4.09 4.61
N THR A 74 -20.95 -3.99 4.35
CA THR A 74 -21.79 -5.12 3.93
C THR A 74 -21.72 -5.39 2.43
N LYS A 75 -21.28 -4.41 1.65
CA LYS A 75 -21.15 -4.47 0.18
C LYS A 75 -19.70 -4.51 -0.29
N PHE A 76 -18.76 -4.70 0.63
CA PHE A 76 -17.34 -4.84 0.29
C PHE A 76 -16.73 -6.04 1.01
N LYS A 77 -15.81 -6.71 0.33
CA LYS A 77 -15.04 -7.84 0.86
C LYS A 77 -13.55 -7.53 0.78
N THR A 78 -12.88 -7.77 1.89
CA THR A 78 -11.44 -7.52 2.04
C THR A 78 -10.64 -8.74 1.60
N TYR A 79 -9.68 -8.52 0.71
CA TYR A 79 -8.73 -9.51 0.23
C TYR A 79 -7.31 -9.07 0.62
N ILE A 80 -6.68 -9.82 1.50
CA ILE A 80 -5.34 -9.51 2.00
C ILE A 80 -4.31 -10.08 1.02
N GLY A 81 -3.42 -9.24 0.50
CA GLY A 81 -2.33 -9.67 -0.37
C GLY A 81 -2.72 -9.88 -1.83
N LEU A 82 -3.87 -9.38 -2.26
CA LEU A 82 -4.35 -9.49 -3.64
C LEU A 82 -3.65 -8.49 -4.57
N GLY A 83 -3.24 -7.32 -4.05
CA GLY A 83 -2.53 -6.31 -4.83
C GLY A 83 -1.12 -6.74 -5.27
N PRO A 84 -0.54 -6.06 -6.27
CA PRO A 84 0.76 -6.42 -6.87
C PRO A 84 1.90 -6.47 -5.84
N HIS A 85 1.90 -5.56 -4.85
CA HIS A 85 2.88 -5.52 -3.76
C HIS A 85 2.37 -6.19 -2.47
N ARG A 86 1.46 -7.17 -2.58
CA ARG A 86 0.77 -7.83 -1.45
C ARG A 86 -0.09 -6.86 -0.62
N GLU A 87 -0.66 -5.88 -1.28
CA GLU A 87 -1.55 -4.92 -0.66
C GLU A 87 -2.92 -5.52 -0.34
N THR A 88 -3.64 -4.86 0.56
CA THR A 88 -5.02 -5.22 0.84
C THR A 88 -5.94 -4.59 -0.18
N THR A 89 -6.69 -5.41 -0.90
CA THR A 89 -7.68 -4.98 -1.88
C THR A 89 -9.07 -5.19 -1.30
N ILE A 90 -9.90 -4.14 -1.32
CA ILE A 90 -11.27 -4.14 -0.83
C ILE A 90 -12.18 -4.08 -2.04
N VAL A 91 -12.85 -5.18 -2.36
CA VAL A 91 -13.62 -5.33 -3.60
C VAL A 91 -15.11 -5.26 -3.30
N GLN A 92 -15.85 -4.52 -4.12
CA GLN A 92 -17.30 -4.46 -4.02
C GLN A 92 -17.93 -5.83 -4.29
N VAL A 93 -18.88 -6.20 -3.44
CA VAL A 93 -19.68 -7.41 -3.55
C VAL A 93 -21.16 -7.05 -3.65
N ASP A 94 -21.87 -7.81 -4.47
CA ASP A 94 -23.32 -7.76 -4.56
C ASP A 94 -23.87 -9.18 -4.48
N LYS A 95 -24.91 -9.36 -3.66
CA LYS A 95 -25.59 -10.65 -3.48
C LYS A 95 -26.50 -10.96 -4.66
N ASP A 96 -27.07 -9.92 -5.26
CA ASP A 96 -27.99 -10.04 -6.39
C ASP A 96 -27.21 -10.29 -7.70
N VAL A 97 -25.96 -9.82 -7.76
CA VAL A 97 -25.06 -9.99 -8.90
C VAL A 97 -23.77 -10.71 -8.47
N PRO A 98 -23.82 -12.03 -8.20
CA PRO A 98 -22.67 -12.77 -7.69
C PRO A 98 -21.47 -12.77 -8.66
N GLN A 99 -21.71 -12.57 -9.96
CA GLN A 99 -20.68 -12.48 -10.99
C GLN A 99 -19.91 -11.16 -10.99
N MET A 100 -20.39 -10.14 -10.28
CA MET A 100 -19.69 -8.85 -10.22
C MET A 100 -18.35 -8.99 -9.51
N THR A 101 -18.31 -9.65 -8.36
CA THR A 101 -17.08 -9.81 -7.56
C THR A 101 -15.96 -10.51 -8.33
N PRO A 102 -16.16 -11.72 -8.92
CA PRO A 102 -15.09 -12.37 -9.68
C PRO A 102 -14.67 -11.54 -10.90
N ARG A 103 -15.61 -10.88 -11.60
CA ARG A 103 -15.28 -9.95 -12.68
C ARG A 103 -14.32 -8.84 -12.23
N LEU A 104 -14.63 -8.18 -11.10
CA LEU A 104 -13.80 -7.11 -10.56
C LEU A 104 -12.41 -7.62 -10.15
N VAL A 105 -12.33 -8.78 -9.52
CA VAL A 105 -11.06 -9.40 -9.13
C VAL A 105 -10.22 -9.76 -10.34
N SER A 106 -10.82 -10.41 -11.35
CA SER A 106 -10.11 -10.77 -12.59
C SER A 106 -9.59 -9.53 -13.31
N HIS A 107 -10.43 -8.51 -13.50
CA HIS A 107 -10.01 -7.27 -14.16
C HIS A 107 -8.87 -6.57 -13.39
N PHE A 108 -8.97 -6.54 -12.06
CA PHE A 108 -7.90 -6.00 -11.22
C PHE A 108 -6.59 -6.78 -11.36
N GLN A 109 -6.64 -8.11 -11.40
CA GLN A 109 -5.45 -8.96 -11.56
C GLN A 109 -4.85 -8.95 -12.97
N GLU A 110 -5.66 -8.74 -14.00
CA GLU A 110 -5.19 -8.57 -15.38
C GLU A 110 -4.39 -7.27 -15.53
N ARG A 111 -4.90 -6.20 -14.93
CA ARG A 111 -4.23 -4.89 -14.90
C ARG A 111 -3.00 -4.89 -14.01
N TRP A 112 -3.11 -5.54 -12.86
CA TRP A 112 -2.05 -5.68 -11.87
C TRP A 112 -1.68 -7.14 -11.74
N PRO A 113 -0.96 -7.71 -12.73
CA PRO A 113 -0.48 -9.08 -12.62
C PRO A 113 0.35 -9.15 -11.35
N LYS A 114 0.15 -10.22 -10.59
CA LYS A 114 0.89 -10.47 -9.36
C LYS A 114 2.37 -10.60 -9.71
N VAL A 115 3.08 -9.48 -9.68
CA VAL A 115 4.53 -9.46 -9.86
C VAL A 115 5.10 -10.30 -8.73
N ALA A 116 5.98 -11.25 -9.08
CA ALA A 116 6.82 -11.89 -8.09
C ALA A 116 7.44 -10.76 -7.27
N ALA A 117 7.20 -10.78 -5.95
CA ALA A 117 7.50 -9.69 -5.04
C ALA A 117 8.81 -8.99 -5.45
N PRO A 118 8.86 -7.64 -5.56
CA PRO A 118 10.11 -6.97 -5.87
C PRO A 118 11.12 -7.46 -4.83
N ALA A 119 12.11 -8.21 -5.30
CA ALA A 119 13.20 -8.69 -4.47
C ALA A 119 13.86 -7.45 -3.91
N ALA A 120 13.58 -7.14 -2.64
CA ALA A 120 14.27 -6.12 -1.86
C ALA A 120 14.66 -4.89 -2.69
N ALA A 121 13.69 -4.13 -3.21
CA ALA A 121 14.00 -2.78 -3.70
C ALA A 121 14.57 -2.03 -2.49
N ALA A 122 15.88 -1.80 -2.56
CA ALA A 122 16.73 -1.29 -1.51
C ALA A 122 16.02 -0.18 -0.74
N VAL A 123 15.83 -0.41 0.56
CA VAL A 123 15.70 0.68 1.51
C VAL A 123 16.93 1.55 1.26
N PRO A 124 16.81 2.80 0.79
CA PRO A 124 17.93 3.72 0.95
C PRO A 124 18.12 3.79 2.45
N THR A 125 19.18 3.15 2.95
CA THR A 125 19.65 3.34 4.32
C THR A 125 19.85 4.84 4.46
N ALA A 126 18.88 5.49 5.10
CA ALA A 126 18.99 6.85 5.59
C ALA A 126 19.99 6.81 6.75
N ASP A 127 21.24 6.58 6.40
CA ASP A 127 22.39 6.64 7.29
C ASP A 127 23.25 7.81 6.79
N ALA A 128 22.82 9.01 7.17
CA ALA A 128 23.64 10.20 7.22
C ALA A 128 22.94 11.20 8.14
N ALA A 129 22.90 10.85 9.43
CA ALA A 129 22.75 11.84 10.47
C ALA A 129 23.89 12.87 10.37
N THR A 130 23.54 14.15 10.51
CA THR A 130 24.25 15.18 11.28
C THR A 130 25.79 15.13 11.29
N THR A 131 26.44 16.15 10.73
CA THR A 131 27.35 17.09 11.45
C THR A 131 27.99 18.05 10.45
N ALA A 132 27.65 19.34 10.52
CA ALA A 132 28.56 20.42 10.13
C ALA A 132 28.10 21.71 10.81
N GLU A 133 28.46 21.79 12.08
CA GLU A 133 28.52 22.99 12.89
C GLU A 133 29.58 23.96 12.32
N LYS A 134 29.18 25.21 12.09
CA LYS A 134 29.93 26.46 12.34
C LYS A 134 31.36 26.61 11.79
N LYS A 135 31.53 27.55 10.85
CA LYS A 135 32.48 28.67 11.01
C LYS A 135 32.04 29.89 10.22
#